data_AF-A0A7K1T1T9-F1
#
_entry.id   AF-A0A7K1T1T9-F1
#
_cell.length_a   1.000
_cell.length_b   1.000
_cell.length_c   1.000
_cell.angle_alpha   90.00
_cell.angle_beta   90.00
_cell.angle_gamma   90.00
#
_symmetry.space_group_name_H-M   'P 1'
#
loop_
_entity.id
_entity.type
_entity.pdbx_description
1 polymer ?
#
loop_
_entity_poly.entity_id
_entity_poly.type
_entity_poly.pdbx_seq_one_letter_code
_entity_poly.pdbx_strand_id
1 'polypeptide(L)' 'MADYKDKLGGLADRLKKEEPKTPIQEVNPVKSKIADKEPEGQLNVWIPKKLLKKMKTYGVEQEKSQKDIAILALEKFLS' A
#
# COMPACT_ATOMS: atom_id res chain seq x y z
N MET A 1 7.07 -46.94 39.05
CA MET A 1 6.96 -45.55 39.57
C MET A 1 8.20 -44.68 39.30
N ALA A 2 9.27 -45.20 38.69
CA ALA A 2 10.44 -44.39 38.29
C ALA A 2 10.18 -43.57 37.02
N ASP A 3 9.57 -44.19 36.00
CA ASP A 3 9.24 -43.58 34.69
C ASP A 3 8.44 -42.28 34.74
N TYR A 4 7.58 -42.10 35.75
CA TYR A 4 6.73 -40.92 35.86
C TYR A 4 7.51 -39.69 36.37
N LYS A 5 8.47 -39.91 37.29
CA LYS A 5 9.34 -38.84 37.79
C LYS A 5 10.30 -38.36 36.70
N ASP A 6 10.81 -39.28 35.89
CA ASP A 6 11.73 -38.94 34.79
C ASP A 6 11.02 -38.15 33.68
N LYS A 7 9.76 -38.49 33.37
CA LYS A 7 8.93 -37.72 32.43
C LYS A 7 8.59 -36.32 32.94
N LEU A 8 8.34 -36.15 34.24
CA LEU A 8 8.07 -34.84 34.86
C LEU A 8 9.32 -33.96 34.93
N GLY A 9 10.47 -34.53 35.29
CA GLY A 9 11.76 -33.83 35.28
C GLY A 9 12.13 -33.35 33.88
N GLY A 10 12.00 -34.22 32.88
CA GLY A 10 12.25 -33.86 31.49
C GLY A 10 11.29 -32.80 30.94
N LEU A 11 10.05 -32.74 31.42
CA LEU A 11 9.09 -31.70 31.03
C LEU A 11 9.44 -30.34 31.61
N ALA A 12 9.85 -30.30 32.89
CA ALA A 12 10.28 -29.08 33.57
C ALA A 12 11.55 -28.49 32.94
N ASP A 13 12.47 -29.33 32.49
CA ASP A 13 13.68 -28.89 31.79
C ASP A 13 13.38 -28.36 30.38
N ARG A 14 12.41 -28.93 29.66
CA ARG A 14 11.97 -28.43 28.35
C ARG A 14 11.26 -27.08 28.48
N LEU A 15 10.37 -26.92 29.46
CA LEU A 15 9.66 -25.66 29.75
C LEU A 15 10.59 -24.49 30.11
N LYS A 16 11.73 -24.78 30.74
CA LYS A 16 12.71 -23.75 31.12
C LYS A 16 13.67 -23.37 29.99
N LYS A 17 13.91 -24.27 29.03
CA LYS A 17 14.91 -24.09 27.96
C LYS A 17 14.32 -23.74 26.62
N GLU A 18 13.08 -24.13 26.34
CA GLU A 18 12.41 -23.81 25.08
C GLU A 18 11.64 -22.50 25.23
N GLU A 19 12.15 -21.44 24.59
CA GLU A 19 11.36 -20.22 24.42
C GLU A 19 10.09 -20.56 23.62
N PRO A 20 8.90 -20.10 24.05
CA PRO A 20 7.66 -20.37 23.35
C PRO A 20 7.73 -19.75 21.95
N LYS A 21 7.94 -20.59 20.94
CA LYS A 21 7.84 -20.19 19.54
C LYS A 21 6.38 -19.89 19.24
N THR A 22 6.01 -18.62 19.32
CA THR A 22 4.72 -18.18 18.80
C THR A 22 4.69 -18.49 17.30
N PRO A 23 3.58 -19.04 16.76
CA PRO A 23 3.42 -19.19 15.32
C PRO A 23 3.38 -17.78 14.72
N ILE A 24 4.54 -17.29 14.26
CA ILE A 24 4.60 -15.98 13.63
C ILE A 24 4.01 -16.14 12.24
N GLN A 25 2.91 -15.45 11.99
CA GLN A 25 2.24 -15.54 10.70
C GLN A 25 3.00 -14.67 9.70
N GLU A 26 3.78 -15.31 8.83
CA GLU A 26 4.45 -14.62 7.72
C GLU A 26 3.39 -14.17 6.70
N VAL A 27 3.06 -12.87 6.73
CA VAL A 27 2.16 -12.28 5.73
C VAL A 27 2.97 -11.74 4.57
N ASN A 28 2.78 -12.35 3.39
CA ASN A 28 3.30 -11.79 2.16
C ASN A 28 2.34 -10.72 1.64
N PRO A 29 2.82 -9.52 1.27
CA PRO A 29 1.98 -8.51 0.66
C PRO A 29 1.36 -9.08 -0.62
N VAL A 30 0.03 -9.05 -0.70
CA VAL A 30 -0.65 -9.34 -1.96
C VAL A 30 -0.23 -8.23 -2.93
N LYS A 31 0.65 -8.56 -3.87
CA LYS A 31 0.99 -7.67 -4.98
C LYS A 31 -0.31 -7.43 -5.74
N SER A 32 -0.98 -6.33 -5.45
CA SER A 32 -2.08 -5.85 -6.27
C SER A 32 -1.55 -5.80 -7.70
N LYS A 33 -2.27 -6.47 -8.62
CA LYS A 33 -1.96 -6.39 -10.05
C LYS A 33 -2.03 -4.91 -10.39
N ILE A 34 -0.86 -4.29 -10.57
CA ILE A 34 -0.74 -2.93 -11.07
C ILE A 34 -1.33 -3.04 -12.48
N ALA A 35 -2.53 -2.50 -12.67
CA ALA A 35 -3.10 -2.37 -14.00
C ALA A 35 -2.04 -1.67 -14.86
N ASP A 36 -1.68 -2.29 -15.99
CA ASP A 36 -0.70 -1.74 -16.92
C ASP A 36 -1.13 -0.31 -17.27
N LYS A 37 -0.45 0.67 -16.68
CA LYS A 37 -0.68 2.07 -17.00
C LYS A 37 -0.16 2.28 -18.40
N GLU A 38 -0.98 2.90 -19.25
CA GLU A 38 -0.51 3.36 -20.55
C GLU A 38 0.74 4.23 -20.38
N PRO A 39 1.68 4.21 -21.33
CA PRO A 39 2.90 5.00 -21.25
C PRO A 39 2.56 6.49 -21.11
N GLU A 40 2.69 7.02 -19.90
CA GLU A 40 2.44 8.44 -19.60
C GLU A 40 3.55 9.31 -20.22
N GLY A 41 3.17 10.29 -21.05
CA GLY A 41 4.06 11.35 -21.52
C GLY A 41 4.10 12.52 -20.53
N GLN A 42 5.28 13.15 -20.35
CA GLN A 42 5.38 14.39 -19.58
C GLN A 42 5.00 15.58 -20.46
N LEU A 43 4.08 16.41 -19.97
CA LEU A 43 3.66 17.66 -20.62
C LEU A 43 4.03 18.85 -19.74
N ASN A 44 5.00 19.65 -20.18
CA ASN A 44 5.44 20.87 -19.49
C ASN A 44 4.76 22.10 -20.13
N VAL A 45 3.81 22.72 -19.44
CA VAL A 45 3.08 23.89 -19.94
C VAL A 45 3.19 25.06 -18.95
N TRP A 46 3.40 26.25 -19.50
CA TRP A 46 3.29 27.50 -18.75
C TRP A 46 1.83 27.95 -18.69
N ILE A 47 1.26 27.97 -17.49
CA ILE A 47 -0.16 28.30 -17.27
C ILE A 47 -0.28 29.55 -16.38
N PRO A 48 -1.22 30.47 -16.65
CA PRO A 48 -1.47 31.60 -15.78
C PRO A 48 -1.80 31.20 -14.33
N LYS A 49 -1.21 31.90 -13.35
CA LYS A 49 -1.40 31.62 -11.91
C LYS A 49 -2.87 31.59 -11.48
N LYS A 50 -3.72 32.42 -12.11
CA LYS A 50 -5.17 32.44 -11.85
C LYS A 50 -5.86 31.13 -12.25
N LEU A 51 -5.47 30.56 -13.39
CA LEU A 51 -6.04 29.30 -13.89
C LEU A 51 -5.59 28.12 -13.03
N LEU A 52 -4.31 28.10 -12.63
CA LEU A 52 -3.78 27.08 -11.73
C LEU A 52 -4.53 27.04 -10.38
N LYS A 53 -4.87 28.21 -9.82
CA LYS A 53 -5.66 28.28 -8.59
C LYS A 53 -7.06 27.69 -8.78
N LYS A 54 -7.76 28.06 -9.86
CA LYS A 54 -9.09 27.51 -10.18
C LYS A 54 -9.05 25.99 -10.36
N MET A 55 -8.04 25.48 -11.06
CA MET A 55 -7.85 24.05 -11.28
C MET A 55 -7.66 23.30 -9.95
N LYS A 56 -6.88 23.87 -9.03
CA LYS A 56 -6.68 23.30 -7.68
C LYS A 56 -7.98 23.28 -6.88
N THR A 57 -8.73 24.38 -6.87
CA THR A 57 -10.02 24.45 -6.17
C THR A 57 -10.99 23.40 -6.72
N TYR A 58 -11.10 23.29 -8.04
CA TYR A 58 -11.94 22.28 -8.69
C TYR A 58 -11.51 20.84 -8.38
N GLY A 59 -10.20 20.58 -8.32
CA GLY A 59 -9.68 19.26 -7.94
C GLY A 59 -9.98 18.88 -6.50
N VAL A 60 -10.04 19.84 -5.58
CA VAL A 60 -10.47 19.61 -4.19
C VAL A 60 -11.96 19.30 -4.14
N GLU A 61 -12.79 20.05 -4.88
CA GLU A 61 -14.26 19.86 -4.88
C GLU A 61 -14.69 18.52 -5.49
N GLN A 62 -13.95 18.02 -6.48
CA GLN A 62 -14.33 16.83 -7.26
C GLN A 62 -13.47 15.60 -6.95
N GLU A 63 -12.60 15.67 -5.94
CA GLU A 63 -11.63 14.61 -5.58
C GLU A 63 -10.81 14.09 -6.77
N LYS A 64 -10.43 15.00 -7.69
CA LYS A 64 -9.67 14.65 -8.91
C LYS A 64 -8.23 15.14 -8.85
N SER A 65 -7.31 14.35 -9.40
CA SER A 65 -5.93 14.78 -9.59
C SER A 65 -5.86 15.91 -10.61
N GLN A 66 -4.84 16.76 -10.46
CA GLN A 66 -4.50 17.77 -11.47
C GLN A 66 -4.24 17.13 -12.85
N LYS A 67 -3.68 15.92 -12.87
CA LYS A 67 -3.49 15.13 -14.09
C LYS A 67 -4.82 14.78 -14.74
N ASP A 68 -5.76 14.23 -13.98
CA ASP A 68 -7.07 13.82 -14.49
C ASP A 68 -7.86 15.00 -15.05
N ILE A 69 -7.77 16.16 -14.38
CA ILE A 69 -8.42 17.40 -14.84
C ILE A 69 -7.78 17.87 -16.15
N ALA A 70 -6.46 17.81 -16.26
CA ALA A 70 -5.76 18.18 -17.49
C ALA A 70 -6.10 17.24 -18.65
N ILE A 71 -6.16 15.93 -18.41
CA ILE A 71 -6.56 14.92 -19.40
C ILE A 71 -8.00 15.20 -19.86
N LEU A 72 -8.95 15.36 -18.94
CA LEU A 72 -10.34 15.64 -19.27
C LEU A 72 -10.51 16.94 -20.07
N ALA A 73 -9.74 17.97 -19.76
CA ALA A 73 -9.78 19.22 -20.50
C ALA A 73 -9.21 19.06 -21.92
N LEU A 74 -8.12 18.30 -22.07
CA LEU A 74 -7.50 18.02 -23.37
C LEU A 74 -8.39 17.12 -24.24
N GLU A 75 -8.98 16.06 -23.68
CA GLU A 75 -9.93 15.18 -24.36
C GLU A 75 -11.14 15.96 -24.89
N LYS A 76 -11.72 16.84 -24.06
CA LYS A 76 -12.86 17.69 -24.45
C LYS A 76 -12.50 18.75 -25.48
N PHE A 77 -11.24 19.20 -25.51
CA PHE A 77 -10.79 20.21 -26.46
C PHE A 77 -10.43 19.60 -27.83
N LEU A 78 -9.95 18.35 -27.84
CA LEU A 78 -9.52 17.63 -29.05
C LEU A 78 -10.61 16.75 -29.68
N SER A 79 -11.71 16.47 -28.96
CA SER A 79 -12.96 15.91 -29.55
C SER A 79 -13.73 16.97 -30.31
#